data_AF-A0A7W3D8T6-F1
#
_entry.id   AF-A0A7W3D8T6-F1
#
_cell.length_a   1.000
_cell.length_b   1.000
_cell.length_c   1.000
_cell.angle_alpha   90.00
_cell.angle_beta   90.00
_cell.angle_gamma   90.00
#
_symmetry.space_group_name_H-M   'P 1'
#
loop_
_entity.id
_entity.type
_entity.pdbx_description
1 polymer ?
#
loop_
_entity_poly.entity_id
_entity_poly.type
_entity_poly.pdbx_seq_one_letter_code
_entity_poly.pdbx_strand_id
1 'polypeptide(L)'
;MISRENNKNNLFRVKSKNGVLRCLKAGMDINMCNSKGQTALFTCNVPEAIQAMIDADIDIHHLDNDGNNALFYAQNVETVELLVSNGINVNHRNKSGTLAIQHIDVSPGLVKYLIKAGLDIHTKDSYGNSFLFIPFEGYVYDALIEAGCDINHKNLSGQTAFDYWQSENHSTAGKYTHWESKNDNYIRFLIRNIHLKDSSKIVFTNITFKSIELLSLLIKQKNEFEISDKCIITPTNAEVKKLILQLKKLTDISHVWFYINSTYLLTHYVGRLLIKWLICHDIKVDIESLKERYFYEEILQEKSQREQKVLRTTLQPVTCKAITKKRL
;
A
#
# COMPACT_ATOMS: atom_id res chain seq x y z
N MET A 1 -52.59 11.11 -11.26
CA MET A 1 -52.36 9.99 -12.19
C MET A 1 -50.92 10.06 -12.77
N ILE A 2 -49.92 10.22 -11.89
CA ILE A 2 -48.51 10.47 -12.24
C ILE A 2 -47.67 9.40 -11.52
N SER A 3 -47.61 8.15 -12.00
CA SER A 3 -46.80 7.14 -11.26
C SER A 3 -46.37 5.85 -11.97
N ARG A 4 -46.55 5.67 -13.29
CA ARG A 4 -45.98 4.48 -13.98
C ARG A 4 -45.26 4.75 -15.30
N GLU A 5 -45.61 5.81 -16.04
CA GLU A 5 -44.90 6.16 -17.29
C GLU A 5 -43.57 6.90 -17.04
N ASN A 6 -43.50 7.77 -16.02
CA ASN A 6 -42.26 8.48 -15.66
C ASN A 6 -41.09 7.57 -15.26
N ASN A 7 -41.34 6.31 -14.91
CA ASN A 7 -40.27 5.38 -14.55
C ASN A 7 -39.78 4.54 -15.75
N LYS A 8 -40.50 4.55 -16.88
CA LYS A 8 -40.13 3.81 -18.10
C LYS A 8 -39.23 4.63 -19.03
N ASN A 9 -39.40 5.96 -19.06
CA ASN A 9 -38.58 6.90 -19.83
C ASN A 9 -37.58 7.60 -18.91
N ASN A 10 -36.70 6.83 -18.28
CA ASN A 10 -35.63 7.38 -17.48
C ASN A 10 -34.29 7.09 -18.17
N LEU A 11 -33.77 8.11 -18.87
CA LEU A 11 -32.52 8.03 -19.63
C LEU A 11 -31.34 7.57 -18.74
N PHE A 12 -31.30 7.96 -17.46
CA PHE A 12 -30.24 7.57 -16.51
C PHE A 12 -30.28 6.10 -16.06
N ARG A 13 -31.34 5.36 -16.42
CA ARG A 13 -31.54 3.95 -16.04
C ARG A 13 -31.60 3.01 -17.25
N VAL A 14 -31.34 3.50 -18.45
CA VAL A 14 -31.36 2.67 -19.66
C VAL A 14 -30.21 1.66 -19.66
N LYS A 15 -30.50 0.47 -20.17
CA LYS A 15 -29.56 -0.66 -20.24
C LYS A 15 -29.54 -1.34 -21.61
N SER A 16 -30.10 -0.71 -22.64
CA SER A 16 -30.12 -1.25 -24.00
C SER A 16 -30.28 -0.13 -25.03
N LYS A 17 -29.89 -0.39 -26.28
CA LYS A 17 -30.07 0.53 -27.40
C LYS A 17 -31.53 0.95 -27.58
N ASN A 18 -32.45 -0.01 -27.50
CA ASN A 18 -33.89 0.26 -27.58
C ASN A 18 -34.38 1.15 -26.42
N GLY A 19 -33.77 1.06 -25.24
CA GLY A 19 -34.04 1.96 -24.11
C GLY A 19 -33.71 3.41 -24.44
N VAL A 20 -32.52 3.64 -24.98
CA VAL A 20 -32.04 4.97 -25.42
C VAL A 20 -32.97 5.54 -26.50
N LEU A 21 -33.20 4.78 -27.58
CA LEU A 21 -34.05 5.23 -28.69
C LEU A 21 -35.49 5.56 -28.27
N ARG A 22 -36.05 4.82 -27.30
CA ARG A 22 -37.39 5.14 -26.76
C ARG A 22 -37.39 6.46 -25.98
N CYS A 23 -36.35 6.74 -25.19
CA CYS A 23 -36.23 8.00 -24.46
C CYS A 23 -36.12 9.19 -25.43
N LEU A 24 -35.30 9.06 -26.47
CA LEU A 24 -35.16 10.09 -27.51
C LEU A 24 -36.46 10.32 -28.27
N LYS A 25 -37.18 9.26 -28.64
CA LYS A 25 -38.52 9.37 -29.26
C LYS A 25 -39.56 10.04 -28.36
N ALA A 26 -39.38 9.95 -27.04
CA ALA A 26 -40.22 10.64 -26.07
C ALA A 26 -39.83 12.13 -25.90
N GLY A 27 -38.87 12.64 -26.66
CA GLY A 27 -38.43 14.03 -26.63
C GLY A 27 -37.42 14.35 -25.51
N MET A 28 -36.80 13.34 -24.90
CA MET A 28 -35.76 13.56 -23.91
C MET A 28 -34.48 14.05 -24.58
N ASP A 29 -33.90 15.11 -24.04
CA ASP A 29 -32.56 15.55 -24.42
C ASP A 29 -31.51 14.55 -23.92
N ILE A 30 -30.65 14.07 -24.82
CA ILE A 30 -29.57 13.11 -24.53
C ILE A 30 -28.56 13.68 -23.51
N ASN A 31 -28.39 15.01 -23.50
CA ASN A 31 -27.44 15.73 -22.65
C ASN A 31 -28.07 16.28 -21.36
N MET A 32 -29.32 15.89 -21.06
CA MET A 32 -29.94 16.30 -19.80
C MET A 32 -29.13 15.81 -18.60
N CYS A 33 -29.05 16.67 -17.58
CA CYS A 33 -28.28 16.39 -16.36
C CYS A 33 -29.18 16.05 -15.18
N ASN A 34 -28.71 15.16 -14.31
CA ASN A 34 -29.33 14.92 -13.00
C ASN A 34 -28.89 15.98 -11.97
N SER A 35 -29.33 15.85 -10.70
CA SER A 35 -28.99 16.81 -9.64
C SER A 35 -27.50 16.88 -9.27
N LYS A 36 -26.70 15.90 -9.70
CA LYS A 36 -25.24 15.88 -9.54
C LYS A 36 -24.52 16.47 -10.76
N GLY A 37 -25.25 17.01 -11.73
CA GLY A 37 -24.68 17.49 -12.98
C GLY A 37 -24.21 16.36 -13.89
N GLN A 38 -24.68 15.14 -13.72
CA GLN A 38 -24.26 13.99 -14.54
C GLN A 38 -25.22 13.79 -15.71
N THR A 39 -24.71 13.45 -16.89
CA THR A 39 -25.52 12.92 -18.01
C THR A 39 -25.77 11.43 -17.82
N ALA A 40 -26.60 10.82 -18.68
CA ALA A 40 -26.90 9.39 -18.60
C ALA A 40 -25.66 8.48 -18.82
N LEU A 41 -24.61 9.02 -19.45
CA LEU A 41 -23.35 8.31 -19.67
C LEU A 41 -22.68 7.91 -18.35
N PHE A 42 -22.76 8.76 -17.33
CA PHE A 42 -22.12 8.57 -16.02
C PHE A 42 -22.72 7.42 -15.20
N THR A 43 -23.96 7.04 -15.48
CA THR A 43 -24.67 5.99 -14.74
C THR A 43 -24.82 4.70 -15.53
N CYS A 44 -24.39 4.68 -16.79
CA CYS A 44 -24.49 3.53 -17.67
C CYS A 44 -23.16 2.74 -17.67
N ASN A 45 -23.26 1.41 -17.53
CA ASN A 45 -22.12 0.49 -17.60
C ASN A 45 -22.40 -0.67 -18.57
N VAL A 46 -23.29 -0.43 -19.53
CA VAL A 46 -23.68 -1.40 -20.56
C VAL A 46 -23.17 -0.89 -21.91
N PRO A 47 -22.13 -1.53 -22.50
CA PRO A 47 -21.50 -1.06 -23.73
C PRO A 47 -22.47 -0.80 -24.88
N GLU A 48 -23.47 -1.66 -25.08
CA GLU A 48 -24.50 -1.48 -26.12
C GLU A 48 -25.31 -0.18 -25.93
N ALA A 49 -25.66 0.14 -24.69
CA ALA A 49 -26.43 1.34 -24.38
C ALA A 49 -25.54 2.59 -24.47
N ILE A 50 -24.29 2.50 -24.02
CA ILE A 50 -23.30 3.58 -24.15
C ILE A 50 -23.07 3.90 -25.62
N GLN A 51 -22.84 2.89 -26.47
CA GLN A 51 -22.67 3.09 -27.91
C GLN A 51 -23.90 3.77 -28.52
N ALA A 52 -25.11 3.36 -28.13
CA ALA A 52 -26.33 4.00 -28.61
C ALA A 52 -26.49 5.47 -28.13
N MET A 53 -25.93 5.84 -26.97
CA MET A 53 -25.89 7.24 -26.52
C MET A 53 -24.87 8.04 -27.32
N ILE A 54 -23.70 7.46 -27.62
CA ILE A 54 -22.64 8.07 -28.44
C ILE A 54 -23.15 8.27 -29.87
N ASP A 55 -23.80 7.26 -30.47
CA ASP A 55 -24.46 7.35 -31.78
C ASP A 55 -25.55 8.44 -31.83
N ALA A 56 -26.05 8.86 -30.66
CA ALA A 56 -27.05 9.91 -30.50
C ALA A 56 -26.44 11.24 -30.04
N ASP A 57 -25.13 11.44 -30.25
CA ASP A 57 -24.39 12.68 -29.96
C ASP A 57 -24.44 13.11 -28.49
N ILE A 58 -24.39 12.15 -27.55
CA ILE A 58 -24.15 12.48 -26.14
C ILE A 58 -22.76 13.13 -25.98
N ASP A 59 -22.68 14.19 -25.19
CA ASP A 59 -21.41 14.83 -24.87
C ASP A 59 -20.56 13.92 -23.95
N ILE A 60 -19.57 13.25 -24.55
CA ILE A 60 -18.62 12.38 -23.85
C ILE A 60 -17.64 13.16 -22.96
N HIS A 61 -17.48 14.47 -23.20
CA HIS A 61 -16.57 15.35 -22.48
C HIS A 61 -17.24 16.09 -21.33
N HIS A 62 -18.55 15.92 -21.14
CA HIS A 62 -19.29 16.52 -20.05
C HIS A 62 -18.65 16.21 -18.69
N LEU A 63 -18.69 17.19 -17.79
CA LEU A 63 -18.17 17.06 -16.42
C LEU A 63 -19.30 17.24 -15.40
N ASP A 64 -19.30 16.41 -14.36
CA ASP A 64 -20.26 16.54 -13.28
C ASP A 64 -19.88 17.63 -12.25
N ASN A 65 -20.70 17.76 -11.20
CA ASN A 65 -20.48 18.77 -10.16
C ASN A 65 -19.17 18.58 -9.38
N ASP A 66 -18.56 17.40 -9.40
CA ASP A 66 -17.26 17.10 -8.78
C ASP A 66 -16.10 17.28 -9.79
N GLY A 67 -16.43 17.67 -11.02
CA GLY A 67 -15.49 17.78 -12.13
C GLY A 67 -15.04 16.42 -12.63
N ASN A 68 -15.77 15.33 -12.37
CA ASN A 68 -15.46 14.03 -12.94
C ASN A 68 -15.97 13.96 -14.39
N ASN A 69 -15.25 13.26 -15.26
CA ASN A 69 -15.82 12.79 -16.53
C ASN A 69 -16.44 11.38 -16.33
N ALA A 70 -17.10 10.84 -17.36
CA ALA A 70 -17.77 9.54 -17.26
C ALA A 70 -16.83 8.36 -16.91
N LEU A 71 -15.53 8.46 -17.21
CA LEU A 71 -14.55 7.39 -16.94
C LEU A 71 -14.40 7.11 -15.44
N PHE A 72 -14.62 8.09 -14.56
CA PHE A 72 -14.58 7.93 -13.10
C PHE A 72 -15.65 6.96 -12.57
N TYR A 73 -16.69 6.69 -13.35
CA TYR A 73 -17.83 5.87 -12.95
C TYR A 73 -17.90 4.52 -13.65
N ALA A 74 -16.90 4.20 -14.47
CA ALA A 74 -16.82 2.93 -15.19
C ALA A 74 -16.60 1.76 -14.23
N GLN A 75 -17.41 0.71 -14.34
CA GLN A 75 -17.40 -0.45 -13.45
C GLN A 75 -16.76 -1.69 -14.08
N ASN A 76 -16.52 -1.69 -15.39
CA ASN A 76 -15.92 -2.81 -16.10
C ASN A 76 -14.97 -2.33 -17.21
N VAL A 77 -14.05 -3.22 -17.59
CA VAL A 77 -13.00 -2.95 -18.58
C VAL A 77 -13.61 -2.57 -19.94
N GLU A 78 -14.66 -3.27 -20.38
CA GLU A 78 -15.32 -3.00 -21.67
C GLU A 78 -15.89 -1.57 -21.75
N THR A 79 -16.46 -1.06 -20.67
CA THR A 79 -16.95 0.32 -20.57
C THR A 79 -15.78 1.30 -20.63
N VAL A 80 -14.68 1.01 -19.94
CA VAL A 80 -13.46 1.85 -20.00
C VAL A 80 -12.94 1.91 -21.44
N GLU A 81 -12.73 0.76 -22.08
CA GLU A 81 -12.23 0.68 -23.45
C GLU A 81 -13.15 1.40 -24.44
N LEU A 82 -14.46 1.29 -24.26
CA LEU A 82 -15.43 1.97 -25.11
C LEU A 82 -15.37 3.50 -24.96
N LEU A 83 -15.35 4.02 -23.74
CA LEU A 83 -15.24 5.46 -23.50
C LEU A 83 -13.92 6.03 -24.03
N VAL A 84 -12.82 5.31 -23.81
CA VAL A 84 -11.47 5.70 -24.24
C VAL A 84 -11.31 5.66 -25.75
N SER A 85 -11.83 4.63 -26.43
CA SER A 85 -11.81 4.57 -27.90
C SER A 85 -12.67 5.66 -28.55
N ASN A 86 -13.63 6.23 -27.83
CA ASN A 86 -14.42 7.38 -28.26
C ASN A 86 -13.84 8.74 -27.80
N GLY A 87 -12.59 8.77 -27.32
CA GLY A 87 -11.85 10.01 -27.10
C GLY A 87 -12.04 10.64 -25.72
N ILE A 88 -12.62 9.94 -24.74
CA ILE A 88 -12.67 10.48 -23.37
C ILE A 88 -11.25 10.77 -22.86
N ASN A 89 -11.05 11.91 -22.19
CA ASN A 89 -9.74 12.30 -21.69
C ASN A 89 -9.34 11.43 -20.48
N VAL A 90 -8.40 10.50 -20.70
CA VAL A 90 -7.85 9.62 -19.65
C VAL A 90 -6.99 10.34 -18.60
N ASN A 91 -6.46 11.53 -18.95
CA ASN A 91 -5.64 12.36 -18.08
C ASN A 91 -6.44 13.42 -17.31
N HIS A 92 -7.76 13.41 -17.44
CA HIS A 92 -8.63 14.38 -16.77
C HIS A 92 -8.53 14.25 -15.25
N ARG A 93 -8.33 15.38 -14.57
CA ARG A 93 -8.33 15.46 -13.11
C ARG A 93 -9.61 16.12 -12.63
N ASN A 94 -10.25 15.48 -11.67
CA ASN A 94 -11.42 16.07 -11.01
C ASN A 94 -11.02 17.19 -10.04
N LYS A 95 -12.00 17.77 -9.34
CA LYS A 95 -11.75 18.87 -8.40
C LYS A 95 -10.84 18.51 -7.23
N SER A 96 -10.72 17.22 -6.87
CA SER A 96 -9.76 16.75 -5.86
C SER A 96 -8.37 16.45 -6.45
N GLY A 97 -8.16 16.68 -7.75
CA GLY A 97 -6.89 16.43 -8.43
C GLY A 97 -6.62 14.96 -8.72
N THR A 98 -7.61 14.06 -8.57
CA THR A 98 -7.43 12.62 -8.83
C THR A 98 -7.77 12.26 -10.27
N LEU A 99 -7.18 11.18 -10.78
CA LEU A 99 -7.45 10.61 -12.12
C LEU A 99 -8.50 9.51 -12.03
N ALA A 100 -9.23 9.27 -13.12
CA ALA A 100 -10.25 8.21 -13.18
C ALA A 100 -9.70 6.81 -12.87
N ILE A 101 -8.46 6.51 -13.28
CA ILE A 101 -7.78 5.24 -13.01
C ILE A 101 -7.67 4.90 -11.51
N GLN A 102 -7.78 5.89 -10.61
CA GLN A 102 -7.79 5.68 -9.16
C GLN A 102 -9.16 5.21 -8.61
N HIS A 103 -10.21 5.23 -9.45
CA HIS A 103 -11.60 4.96 -9.07
C HIS A 103 -12.20 3.74 -9.79
N ILE A 104 -11.45 3.11 -10.69
CA ILE A 104 -11.89 1.94 -11.48
C ILE A 104 -11.10 0.69 -11.06
N ASP A 105 -11.58 -0.49 -11.45
CA ASP A 105 -10.86 -1.74 -11.22
C ASP A 105 -9.66 -1.87 -12.16
N VAL A 106 -8.45 -1.79 -11.61
CA VAL A 106 -7.21 -1.70 -12.40
C VAL A 106 -6.50 -3.04 -12.49
N SER A 107 -6.36 -3.53 -13.71
CA SER A 107 -5.54 -4.69 -14.06
C SER A 107 -4.30 -4.26 -14.87
N PRO A 108 -3.25 -5.09 -14.96
CA PRO A 108 -2.08 -4.81 -15.80
C PRO A 108 -2.47 -4.59 -17.27
N GLY A 109 -3.45 -5.37 -17.76
CA GLY A 109 -3.98 -5.22 -19.11
C GLY A 109 -4.63 -3.86 -19.33
N LEU A 110 -5.46 -3.43 -18.36
CA LEU A 110 -6.10 -2.12 -18.43
C LEU A 110 -5.10 -0.96 -18.37
N VAL A 111 -4.09 -1.04 -17.49
CA VAL A 111 -3.02 -0.03 -17.43
C VAL A 111 -2.30 0.08 -18.77
N LYS A 112 -1.89 -1.05 -19.36
CA LYS A 112 -1.23 -1.08 -20.67
C LYS A 112 -2.12 -0.49 -21.77
N TYR A 113 -3.42 -0.77 -21.73
CA TYR A 113 -4.39 -0.19 -22.66
C TYR A 113 -4.47 1.34 -22.50
N LEU A 114 -4.65 1.83 -21.26
CA LEU A 114 -4.77 3.27 -20.99
C LEU A 114 -3.51 4.05 -21.38
N ILE A 115 -2.32 3.49 -21.14
CA ILE A 115 -1.05 4.08 -21.58
C ILE A 115 -0.99 4.20 -23.10
N LYS A 116 -1.38 3.15 -23.83
CA LYS A 116 -1.47 3.20 -25.30
C LYS A 116 -2.49 4.24 -25.77
N ALA A 117 -3.54 4.48 -24.99
CA ALA A 117 -4.53 5.51 -25.23
C ALA A 117 -4.11 6.92 -24.78
N GLY A 118 -2.86 7.10 -24.35
CA GLY A 118 -2.28 8.41 -24.02
C GLY A 118 -2.33 8.78 -22.54
N LEU A 119 -2.56 7.82 -21.62
CA LEU A 119 -2.39 8.08 -20.18
C LEU A 119 -0.94 8.50 -19.90
N ASP A 120 -0.77 9.69 -19.35
CA ASP A 120 0.53 10.23 -18.96
C ASP A 120 1.00 9.57 -17.66
N ILE A 121 1.83 8.55 -17.83
CA ILE A 121 2.40 7.74 -16.76
C ILE A 121 3.37 8.52 -15.84
N HIS A 122 3.83 9.70 -16.27
CA HIS A 122 4.78 10.54 -15.52
C HIS A 122 4.09 11.65 -14.73
N THR A 123 2.77 11.73 -14.81
CA THR A 123 1.98 12.71 -14.07
C THR A 123 2.14 12.52 -12.56
N LYS A 124 2.06 13.63 -11.82
CA LYS A 124 2.21 13.65 -10.35
C LYS A 124 1.01 14.34 -9.72
N ASP A 125 0.58 13.89 -8.55
CA ASP A 125 -0.44 14.60 -7.79
C ASP A 125 0.11 15.86 -7.10
N SER A 126 -0.73 16.56 -6.33
CA SER A 126 -0.35 17.78 -5.60
C SER A 126 0.70 17.54 -4.50
N TYR A 127 0.90 16.30 -4.07
CA TYR A 127 1.94 15.90 -3.12
C TYR A 127 3.22 15.46 -3.82
N GLY A 128 3.25 15.55 -5.15
CA GLY A 128 4.35 15.06 -5.97
C GLY A 128 4.40 13.54 -6.07
N ASN A 129 3.35 12.81 -5.69
CA ASN A 129 3.31 11.36 -5.78
C ASN A 129 3.15 10.91 -7.24
N SER A 130 3.94 9.92 -7.68
CA SER A 130 3.76 9.24 -8.96
C SER A 130 2.73 8.10 -8.87
N PHE A 131 2.48 7.39 -9.97
CA PHE A 131 1.60 6.22 -9.98
C PHE A 131 1.99 5.11 -9.00
N LEU A 132 3.27 5.00 -8.61
CA LEU A 132 3.73 3.96 -7.68
C LEU A 132 3.26 4.19 -6.23
N PHE A 133 2.73 5.39 -5.92
CA PHE A 133 2.16 5.73 -4.61
C PHE A 133 0.66 5.42 -4.52
N ILE A 134 0.02 5.01 -5.63
CA ILE A 134 -1.39 4.64 -5.66
C ILE A 134 -1.53 3.17 -5.23
N PRO A 135 -2.49 2.81 -4.34
CA PRO A 135 -2.63 1.46 -3.77
C PRO A 135 -3.21 0.44 -4.76
N PHE A 136 -2.50 0.17 -5.85
CA PHE A 136 -2.88 -0.89 -6.78
C PHE A 136 -2.50 -2.28 -6.25
N GLU A 137 -3.07 -3.30 -6.89
CA GLU A 137 -2.65 -4.69 -6.70
C GLU A 137 -1.22 -4.92 -7.20
N GLY A 138 -0.51 -5.88 -6.58
CA GLY A 138 0.95 -6.07 -6.75
C GLY A 138 1.43 -6.23 -8.20
N TYR A 139 0.60 -6.86 -9.04
CA TYR A 139 0.90 -7.10 -10.47
C TYR A 139 0.76 -5.84 -11.34
N VAL A 140 0.06 -4.81 -10.87
CA VAL A 140 -0.11 -3.55 -11.61
C VAL A 140 1.21 -2.79 -11.64
N TYR A 141 1.97 -2.82 -10.54
CA TYR A 141 3.26 -2.13 -10.45
C TYR A 141 4.27 -2.60 -11.49
N ASP A 142 4.24 -3.87 -11.90
CA ASP A 142 5.13 -4.34 -12.96
C ASP A 142 4.80 -3.68 -14.30
N ALA A 143 3.51 -3.55 -14.64
CA ALA A 143 3.08 -2.84 -15.84
C ALA A 143 3.45 -1.35 -15.80
N LEU A 144 3.42 -0.72 -14.61
CA LEU A 144 3.85 0.65 -14.41
C LEU A 144 5.37 0.80 -14.64
N ILE A 145 6.19 -0.12 -14.12
CA ILE A 145 7.64 -0.13 -14.34
C ILE A 145 7.99 -0.41 -15.80
N GLU A 146 7.34 -1.39 -16.44
CA GLU A 146 7.51 -1.66 -17.88
C GLU A 146 7.17 -0.45 -18.74
N ALA A 147 6.25 0.40 -18.28
CA ALA A 147 5.86 1.65 -18.93
C ALA A 147 6.79 2.84 -18.62
N GLY A 148 7.83 2.66 -17.80
CA GLY A 148 8.81 3.68 -17.47
C GLY A 148 8.51 4.50 -16.21
N CYS A 149 7.63 4.05 -15.32
CA CYS A 149 7.56 4.64 -13.98
C CYS A 149 8.91 4.53 -13.26
N ASP A 150 9.41 5.64 -12.71
CA ASP A 150 10.62 5.64 -11.91
C ASP A 150 10.34 5.13 -10.49
N ILE A 151 10.93 3.97 -10.16
CA ILE A 151 10.86 3.33 -8.83
C ILE A 151 11.52 4.17 -7.73
N ASN A 152 12.45 5.06 -8.11
CA ASN A 152 13.21 5.91 -7.19
C ASN A 152 12.63 7.32 -7.07
N HIS A 153 11.51 7.59 -7.75
CA HIS A 153 10.86 8.91 -7.69
C HIS A 153 10.48 9.26 -6.26
N LYS A 154 10.88 10.46 -5.83
CA LYS A 154 10.57 11.00 -4.51
C LYS A 154 9.44 12.01 -4.58
N ASN A 155 8.46 11.87 -3.69
CA ASN A 155 7.40 12.87 -3.51
C ASN A 155 7.93 14.14 -2.82
N LEU A 156 7.06 15.12 -2.58
CA LEU A 156 7.47 16.39 -1.94
C LEU A 156 7.97 16.22 -0.49
N SER A 157 7.63 15.11 0.17
CA SER A 157 8.15 14.74 1.49
C SER A 157 9.51 14.01 1.42
N GLY A 158 10.08 13.85 0.22
CA GLY A 158 11.35 13.16 0.01
C GLY A 158 11.27 11.62 0.10
N GLN A 159 10.06 11.07 0.14
CA GLN A 159 9.82 9.63 0.25
C GLN A 159 9.73 9.01 -1.13
N THR A 160 10.34 7.85 -1.34
CA THR A 160 9.97 6.96 -2.46
C THR A 160 8.63 6.30 -2.18
N ALA A 161 8.02 5.67 -3.19
CA ALA A 161 6.83 4.88 -2.98
C ALA A 161 7.05 3.79 -1.91
N PHE A 162 8.23 3.16 -1.86
CA PHE A 162 8.53 2.19 -0.80
C PHE A 162 8.48 2.79 0.59
N ASP A 163 9.13 3.94 0.80
CA ASP A 163 9.17 4.60 2.10
C ASP A 163 7.76 5.01 2.54
N TYR A 164 6.93 5.40 1.58
CA TYR A 164 5.54 5.74 1.78
C TYR A 164 4.70 4.54 2.22
N TRP A 165 4.80 3.40 1.52
CA TRP A 165 4.07 2.15 1.86
C TRP A 165 4.50 1.55 3.21
N GLN A 166 5.75 1.78 3.61
CA GLN A 166 6.26 1.38 4.92
C GLN A 166 5.77 2.31 6.05
N SER A 167 5.33 3.53 5.72
CA SER A 167 4.89 4.53 6.70
C SER A 167 3.47 4.28 7.22
N GLU A 168 3.25 4.62 8.49
CA GLU A 168 2.02 4.36 9.25
C GLU A 168 0.77 5.06 8.66
N ASN A 169 0.97 6.13 7.89
CA ASN A 169 -0.08 6.98 7.33
C ASN A 169 -0.89 6.32 6.20
N HIS A 170 -0.48 5.15 5.70
CA HIS A 170 -1.22 4.39 4.67
C HIS A 170 -2.23 3.39 5.23
N SER A 171 -2.34 3.28 6.56
CA SER A 171 -3.35 2.45 7.21
C SER A 171 -4.80 2.94 6.98
N THR A 172 -5.00 4.12 6.39
CA THR A 172 -6.32 4.80 6.27
C THR A 172 -6.91 4.92 4.87
N ALA A 173 -6.30 4.36 3.81
CA ALA A 173 -6.96 4.27 2.50
C ALA A 173 -7.95 3.08 2.48
N GLY A 174 -9.18 3.36 2.88
CA GLY A 174 -10.27 2.40 2.99
C GLY A 174 -10.78 1.81 1.66
N LYS A 175 -11.51 0.71 1.83
CA LYS A 175 -12.48 0.02 0.94
C LYS A 175 -12.08 -1.16 0.08
N TYR A 176 -10.82 -1.59 -0.03
CA TYR A 176 -10.52 -2.84 -0.75
C TYR A 176 -9.47 -3.69 -0.01
N THR A 177 -9.89 -4.91 0.33
CA THR A 177 -9.11 -6.15 0.58
C THR A 177 -8.07 -6.24 1.72
N HIS A 178 -8.05 -7.44 2.32
CA HIS A 178 -7.28 -7.95 3.46
C HIS A 178 -5.86 -7.39 3.67
N TRP A 179 -5.64 -6.78 4.84
CA TRP A 179 -4.45 -6.00 5.22
C TRP A 179 -3.14 -6.81 5.33
N GLU A 180 -3.19 -8.12 5.59
CA GLU A 180 -1.99 -8.99 5.64
C GLU A 180 -1.37 -9.21 4.23
N SER A 181 -2.09 -8.91 3.16
CA SER A 181 -1.68 -9.18 1.76
C SER A 181 -1.00 -7.98 1.07
N LYS A 182 -1.24 -6.73 1.51
CA LYS A 182 -0.86 -5.53 0.72
C LYS A 182 0.56 -5.01 0.95
N ASN A 183 1.07 -5.00 2.18
CA ASN A 183 2.50 -4.69 2.41
C ASN A 183 3.38 -5.74 1.71
N ASP A 184 2.96 -7.00 1.77
CA ASP A 184 3.63 -8.08 1.06
C ASP A 184 3.53 -7.92 -0.46
N ASN A 185 2.45 -7.38 -1.02
CA ASN A 185 2.33 -7.09 -2.46
C ASN A 185 3.41 -6.10 -2.92
N TYR A 186 3.60 -4.99 -2.21
CA TYR A 186 4.61 -4.01 -2.58
C TYR A 186 6.03 -4.55 -2.34
N ILE A 187 6.27 -5.28 -1.24
CA ILE A 187 7.58 -5.93 -1.01
C ILE A 187 7.87 -6.97 -2.11
N ARG A 188 6.88 -7.77 -2.55
CA ARG A 188 7.03 -8.70 -3.69
C ARG A 188 7.36 -7.98 -4.98
N PHE A 189 6.69 -6.85 -5.24
CA PHE A 189 7.03 -5.98 -6.36
C PHE A 189 8.48 -5.49 -6.28
N LEU A 190 8.94 -5.02 -5.12
CA LEU A 190 10.33 -4.61 -4.94
C LEU A 190 11.31 -5.76 -5.09
N ILE A 191 11.04 -6.95 -4.54
CA ILE A 191 11.92 -8.11 -4.68
C ILE A 191 12.21 -8.39 -6.16
N ARG A 192 11.20 -8.27 -7.02
CA ARG A 192 11.33 -8.48 -8.47
C ARG A 192 12.09 -7.34 -9.16
N ASN A 193 11.91 -6.12 -8.69
CA ASN A 193 12.43 -4.90 -9.33
C ASN A 193 13.59 -4.24 -8.58
N ILE A 194 14.22 -4.94 -7.62
CA ILE A 194 15.23 -4.33 -6.74
C ILE A 194 16.46 -3.86 -7.51
N HIS A 195 16.74 -4.46 -8.66
CA HIS A 195 17.84 -4.10 -9.54
C HIS A 195 17.66 -2.71 -10.19
N LEU A 196 16.44 -2.16 -10.20
CA LEU A 196 16.13 -0.82 -10.68
C LEU A 196 16.24 0.23 -9.55
N LYS A 197 16.36 -0.21 -8.31
CA LYS A 197 16.51 0.69 -7.18
C LYS A 197 17.91 1.28 -7.16
N ASP A 198 17.98 2.58 -6.92
CA ASP A 198 19.23 3.29 -6.69
C ASP A 198 19.94 2.81 -5.42
N SER A 199 21.17 3.28 -5.19
CA SER A 199 21.96 2.94 -4.00
C SER A 199 21.43 3.60 -2.71
N SER A 200 20.24 4.21 -2.72
CA SER A 200 19.71 4.86 -1.53
C SER A 200 19.31 3.82 -0.48
N LYS A 201 19.71 4.10 0.76
CA LYS A 201 19.45 3.24 1.91
C LYS A 201 17.96 3.01 2.09
N ILE A 202 17.59 1.74 2.28
CA ILE A 202 16.22 1.31 2.53
C ILE A 202 15.95 1.26 4.02
N VAL A 203 14.99 2.05 4.52
CA VAL A 203 14.61 2.04 5.93
C VAL A 203 13.35 1.21 6.12
N PHE A 204 13.44 0.16 6.93
CA PHE A 204 12.30 -0.68 7.28
C PHE A 204 11.67 -0.19 8.59
N THR A 205 10.48 0.38 8.48
CA THR A 205 9.62 0.75 9.62
C THR A 205 8.56 -0.32 9.93
N ASN A 206 8.31 -1.23 8.98
CA ASN A 206 7.48 -2.41 9.17
C ASN A 206 8.20 -3.66 8.62
N ILE A 207 8.19 -4.74 9.42
CA ILE A 207 8.79 -6.03 9.07
C ILE A 207 7.74 -7.15 9.06
N THR A 208 7.64 -7.80 7.91
CA THR A 208 6.90 -9.04 7.67
C THR A 208 7.86 -10.17 7.32
N PHE A 209 7.35 -11.41 7.19
CA PHE A 209 8.16 -12.52 6.66
C PHE A 209 8.66 -12.26 5.24
N LYS A 210 7.91 -11.49 4.44
CA LYS A 210 8.35 -11.10 3.09
C LYS A 210 9.49 -10.08 3.15
N SER A 211 9.51 -9.20 4.16
CA SER A 211 10.65 -8.31 4.38
C SER A 211 11.95 -9.09 4.63
N ILE A 212 11.92 -10.25 5.29
CA ILE A 212 13.10 -11.11 5.49
C ILE A 212 13.71 -11.58 4.16
N GLU A 213 12.86 -11.91 3.18
CA GLU A 213 13.29 -12.29 1.83
C GLU A 213 13.95 -11.11 1.13
N LEU A 214 13.34 -9.92 1.19
CA LEU A 214 13.92 -8.69 0.64
C LEU A 214 15.25 -8.35 1.31
N LEU A 215 15.34 -8.37 2.64
CA LEU A 215 16.58 -8.12 3.38
C LEU A 215 17.70 -9.09 2.96
N SER A 216 17.38 -10.37 2.81
CA SER A 216 18.33 -11.38 2.34
C SER A 216 18.85 -11.06 0.93
N LEU A 217 18.00 -10.52 0.06
CA LEU A 217 18.36 -10.09 -1.29
C LEU A 217 19.22 -8.81 -1.26
N LEU A 218 18.89 -7.83 -0.42
CA LEU A 218 19.66 -6.60 -0.23
C LEU A 218 21.09 -6.92 0.24
N ILE A 219 21.25 -7.82 1.20
CA ILE A 219 22.57 -8.29 1.68
C ILE A 219 23.38 -8.90 0.52
N LYS A 220 22.75 -9.77 -0.30
CA LYS A 220 23.42 -10.41 -1.45
C LYS A 220 23.87 -9.39 -2.49
N GLN A 221 23.08 -8.34 -2.72
CA GLN A 221 23.37 -7.29 -3.69
C GLN A 221 24.24 -6.15 -3.11
N LYS A 222 24.62 -6.23 -1.82
CA LYS A 222 25.36 -5.19 -1.10
C LYS A 222 24.64 -3.83 -1.07
N ASN A 223 23.31 -3.85 -1.05
CA ASN A 223 22.49 -2.66 -0.88
C ASN A 223 22.41 -2.27 0.60
N GLU A 224 22.49 -0.98 0.89
CA GLU A 224 22.35 -0.47 2.26
C GLU A 224 20.90 -0.52 2.72
N PHE A 225 20.70 -0.98 3.95
CA PHE A 225 19.39 -0.92 4.62
C PHE A 225 19.56 -0.70 6.12
N GLU A 226 18.47 -0.29 6.76
CA GLU A 226 18.39 -0.09 8.20
C GLU A 226 17.02 -0.52 8.71
N ILE A 227 16.98 -1.09 9.91
CA ILE A 227 15.74 -1.30 10.64
C ILE A 227 15.55 -0.11 11.57
N SER A 228 14.42 0.60 11.42
CA SER A 228 14.07 1.75 12.24
C SER A 228 14.05 1.40 13.72
N ASP A 229 14.51 2.32 14.58
CA ASP A 229 14.40 2.22 16.03
C ASP A 229 12.99 1.88 16.49
N LYS A 230 11.99 2.48 15.83
CA LYS A 230 10.57 2.13 15.97
C LYS A 230 10.20 1.23 14.80
N CYS A 231 10.05 -0.07 15.04
CA CYS A 231 9.69 -1.04 14.02
C CYS A 231 8.37 -1.74 14.36
N ILE A 232 7.40 -1.63 13.46
CA ILE A 232 6.17 -2.43 13.53
C ILE A 232 6.48 -3.86 13.09
N ILE A 233 5.91 -4.84 13.78
CA ILE A 233 5.88 -6.22 13.34
C ILE A 233 4.42 -6.67 13.24
N THR A 234 4.10 -7.30 12.13
CA THR A 234 2.74 -7.71 11.79
C THR A 234 2.39 -9.21 12.00
N PRO A 235 3.22 -10.11 12.58
CA PRO A 235 2.84 -11.51 12.74
C PRO A 235 1.96 -11.77 13.97
N THR A 236 1.29 -12.92 13.99
CA THR A 236 0.62 -13.44 15.20
C THR A 236 1.61 -13.71 16.34
N ASN A 237 1.15 -13.72 17.59
CA ASN A 237 1.99 -13.95 18.79
C ASN A 237 2.88 -15.22 18.71
N ALA A 238 2.41 -16.28 18.04
CA ALA A 238 3.18 -17.51 17.89
C ALA A 238 4.38 -17.36 16.91
N GLU A 239 4.26 -16.44 15.95
CA GLU A 239 5.21 -16.27 14.87
C GLU A 239 6.21 -15.14 15.10
N VAL A 240 5.92 -14.21 16.02
CA VAL A 240 6.84 -13.13 16.43
C VAL A 240 8.24 -13.66 16.72
N LYS A 241 8.36 -14.75 17.49
CA LYS A 241 9.65 -15.36 17.82
C LYS A 241 10.40 -15.82 16.57
N LYS A 242 9.69 -16.47 15.65
CA LYS A 242 10.26 -16.99 14.40
C LYS A 242 10.76 -15.84 13.52
N LEU A 243 9.96 -14.78 13.38
CA LEU A 243 10.32 -13.60 12.61
C LEU A 243 11.55 -12.90 13.20
N ILE A 244 11.56 -12.63 14.51
CA ILE A 244 12.70 -11.99 15.19
C ILE A 244 13.96 -12.84 15.06
N LEU A 245 13.88 -14.16 15.23
CA LEU A 245 15.03 -15.05 15.06
C LEU A 245 15.59 -15.03 13.62
N GLN A 246 14.71 -14.93 12.62
CA GLN A 246 15.16 -14.78 11.23
C GLN A 246 15.80 -13.41 11.00
N LEU A 247 15.23 -12.35 11.54
CA LEU A 247 15.78 -10.99 11.43
C LEU A 247 17.15 -10.86 12.11
N LYS A 248 17.32 -11.41 13.31
CA LYS A 248 18.62 -11.44 14.03
C LYS A 248 19.75 -12.11 13.25
N LYS A 249 19.43 -13.05 12.35
CA LYS A 249 20.44 -13.72 11.51
C LYS A 249 20.94 -12.81 10.39
N LEU A 250 20.16 -11.78 10.03
CA LEU A 250 20.45 -10.90 8.91
C LEU A 250 21.07 -9.58 9.36
N THR A 251 20.67 -9.05 10.51
CA THR A 251 21.13 -7.75 11.01
C THR A 251 21.08 -7.68 12.53
N ASP A 252 21.88 -6.78 13.11
CA ASP A 252 21.66 -6.39 14.50
C ASP A 252 20.31 -5.67 14.63
N ILE A 253 19.62 -5.99 15.72
CA ILE A 253 18.32 -5.43 16.10
C ILE A 253 18.26 -5.13 17.60
N SER A 254 19.41 -5.11 18.27
CA SER A 254 19.51 -4.79 19.69
C SER A 254 19.01 -3.37 20.01
N HIS A 255 19.04 -2.46 19.03
CA HIS A 255 18.54 -1.09 19.13
C HIS A 255 17.02 -0.96 18.93
N VAL A 256 16.38 -1.96 18.34
CA VAL A 256 15.00 -1.86 17.83
C VAL A 256 13.95 -2.06 18.93
N TRP A 257 12.97 -1.17 18.96
CA TRP A 257 11.72 -1.29 19.70
C TRP A 257 10.64 -1.86 18.78
N PHE A 258 10.09 -3.02 19.16
CA PHE A 258 9.04 -3.68 18.39
C PHE A 258 7.64 -3.24 18.81
N TYR A 259 6.83 -2.86 17.82
CA TYR A 259 5.45 -2.40 18.00
C TYR A 259 4.46 -3.33 17.28
N ILE A 260 3.23 -3.43 17.80
CA ILE A 260 2.12 -4.12 17.11
C ILE A 260 1.42 -3.21 16.11
N ASN A 261 1.47 -1.89 16.31
CA ASN A 261 0.93 -0.85 15.45
C ASN A 261 1.62 0.48 15.75
N SER A 262 1.15 1.58 15.18
CA SER A 262 1.76 2.90 15.36
C SER A 262 1.86 3.39 16.81
N THR A 263 1.04 2.86 17.71
CA THR A 263 0.90 3.40 19.07
C THR A 263 1.51 2.47 20.12
N TYR A 264 1.32 1.16 19.96
CA TYR A 264 1.54 0.24 21.06
C TYR A 264 2.77 -0.65 20.89
N LEU A 265 3.62 -0.62 21.90
CA LEU A 265 4.78 -1.50 21.99
C LEU A 265 4.31 -2.95 22.16
N LEU A 266 5.04 -3.89 21.55
CA LEU A 266 4.75 -5.32 21.60
C LEU A 266 4.56 -5.82 23.03
N THR A 267 5.40 -5.36 23.96
CA THR A 267 5.40 -5.74 25.38
C THR A 267 4.09 -5.41 26.10
N HIS A 268 3.27 -4.50 25.58
CA HIS A 268 1.96 -4.15 26.15
C HIS A 268 0.90 -5.23 25.90
N TYR A 269 1.08 -6.09 24.90
CA TYR A 269 0.06 -7.06 24.50
C TYR A 269 0.49 -8.51 24.69
N VAL A 270 1.79 -8.76 24.79
CA VAL A 270 2.32 -10.11 24.90
C VAL A 270 2.40 -10.58 26.36
N GLY A 271 2.21 -11.88 26.56
CA GLY A 271 2.30 -12.51 27.88
C GLY A 271 3.73 -12.66 28.38
N ARG A 272 3.85 -12.93 29.69
CA ARG A 272 5.11 -13.16 30.43
C ARG A 272 6.15 -13.99 29.66
N LEU A 273 5.73 -15.11 29.06
CA LEU A 273 6.64 -16.04 28.37
C LEU A 273 7.34 -15.43 27.15
N LEU A 274 6.67 -14.54 26.42
CA LEU A 274 7.28 -13.87 25.28
C LEU A 274 8.19 -12.73 25.75
N ILE A 275 7.82 -11.98 26.79
CA ILE A 275 8.67 -10.94 27.38
C ILE A 275 9.99 -11.52 27.89
N LYS A 276 9.94 -12.61 28.67
CA LYS A 276 11.15 -13.34 29.10
C LYS A 276 12.00 -13.77 27.91
N TRP A 277 11.35 -14.30 26.88
CA TRP A 277 12.03 -14.73 25.68
C TRP A 277 12.74 -13.57 24.96
N LEU A 278 12.11 -12.39 24.86
CA LEU A 278 12.71 -11.19 24.25
C LEU A 278 13.97 -10.76 25.01
N ILE A 279 13.91 -10.71 26.34
CA ILE A 279 15.06 -10.38 27.21
C ILE A 279 16.20 -11.38 27.01
N CYS A 280 15.89 -12.68 27.00
CA CYS A 280 16.89 -13.74 26.80
C CYS A 280 17.57 -13.68 25.42
N HIS A 281 16.95 -13.03 24.43
CA HIS A 281 17.48 -12.85 23.08
C HIS A 281 17.98 -11.43 22.83
N ASP A 282 18.25 -10.65 23.88
CA ASP A 282 18.82 -9.30 23.82
C ASP A 282 17.99 -8.35 22.94
N ILE A 283 16.67 -8.39 23.07
CA ILE A 283 15.72 -7.49 22.41
C ILE A 283 15.21 -6.46 23.43
N LYS A 284 15.05 -5.19 23.02
CA LYS A 284 14.53 -4.15 23.91
C LYS A 284 13.12 -4.47 24.38
N VAL A 285 12.92 -4.27 25.68
CA VAL A 285 11.66 -4.43 26.38
C VAL A 285 11.47 -3.21 27.26
N ASP A 286 10.33 -2.54 27.14
CA ASP A 286 9.93 -1.52 28.11
C ASP A 286 9.47 -2.25 29.37
N ILE A 287 10.26 -2.13 30.42
CA ILE A 287 10.00 -2.76 31.72
C ILE A 287 9.18 -1.83 32.59
N GLU A 288 9.32 -0.51 32.43
CA GLU A 288 8.58 0.47 33.21
C GLU A 288 7.08 0.35 32.94
N SER A 289 6.71 0.09 31.68
CA SER A 289 5.32 -0.19 31.29
C SER A 289 4.73 -1.47 31.90
N LEU A 290 5.54 -2.31 32.54
CA LEU A 290 5.11 -3.58 33.13
C LEU A 290 4.83 -3.50 34.63
N LYS A 291 5.07 -2.36 35.29
CA LYS A 291 4.94 -2.20 36.75
C LYS A 291 3.61 -2.67 37.33
N GLU A 292 2.52 -2.46 36.61
CA GLU A 292 1.16 -2.84 37.04
C GLU A 292 0.81 -4.31 36.76
N ARG A 293 1.70 -5.06 36.10
CA ARG A 293 1.50 -6.47 35.75
C ARG A 293 1.88 -7.36 36.92
N TYR A 294 1.07 -8.39 37.18
CA TYR A 294 1.32 -9.37 38.26
C TYR A 294 2.67 -10.11 38.18
N PHE A 295 3.32 -10.11 37.01
CA PHE A 295 4.60 -10.78 36.76
C PHE A 295 5.80 -9.82 36.67
N TYR A 296 5.65 -8.55 37.04
CA TYR A 296 6.70 -7.52 36.93
C TYR A 296 8.02 -7.91 37.60
N GLU A 297 7.97 -8.29 38.89
CA GLU A 297 9.14 -8.68 39.67
C GLU A 297 9.91 -9.86 39.06
N GLU A 298 9.18 -10.80 38.48
CA GLU A 298 9.77 -11.97 37.80
C GLU A 298 10.57 -11.55 36.55
N ILE A 299 10.09 -10.52 35.83
CA ILE A 299 10.78 -9.97 34.65
C ILE A 299 12.02 -9.17 35.04
N LEU A 300 11.94 -8.38 36.12
CA LEU A 300 13.09 -7.65 36.66
C LEU A 300 14.21 -8.61 37.07
N GLN A 301 13.87 -9.69 37.77
CA GLN A 301 14.83 -10.70 38.19
C GLN A 301 15.51 -11.36 36.98
N GLU A 302 14.75 -11.72 35.95
CA GLU A 302 15.27 -12.33 34.72
C GLU A 302 16.24 -11.38 33.99
N LYS A 303 15.92 -10.09 33.88
CA LYS A 303 16.82 -9.08 33.28
C LYS A 303 18.12 -8.96 34.08
N SER A 304 18.04 -8.83 35.39
CA SER A 304 19.21 -8.74 36.27
C SER A 304 20.12 -9.97 36.12
N GLN A 305 19.53 -11.17 36.09
CA GLN A 305 20.28 -12.42 35.86
C GLN A 305 20.96 -12.44 34.49
N ARG A 306 20.28 -11.98 33.44
CA ARG A 306 20.84 -11.89 32.09
C ARG A 306 22.03 -10.92 32.04
N GLU A 307 21.89 -9.73 32.62
CA GLU A 307 22.96 -8.71 32.69
C GLU A 307 24.18 -9.22 33.45
N GLN A 308 23.99 -9.87 34.60
CA GLN A 308 25.08 -10.51 35.35
C GLN A 308 25.77 -11.60 34.53
N LYS A 309 25.02 -12.40 33.78
CA LYS A 309 25.58 -13.45 32.90
C LYS A 309 26.41 -12.84 31.77
N VAL A 310 25.94 -11.76 31.14
CA VAL A 310 26.69 -11.02 30.11
C VAL A 310 27.98 -10.45 30.69
N LEU A 311 27.92 -9.78 31.85
CA LEU A 311 29.10 -9.22 32.52
C LEU A 311 30.15 -10.31 32.81
N ARG A 312 29.73 -11.46 33.36
CA ARG A 312 30.63 -12.60 33.66
C ARG A 312 31.32 -13.14 32.41
N THR A 313 30.60 -13.25 31.29
CA THR A 313 31.17 -13.76 30.03
C THR A 313 32.09 -12.74 29.35
N THR A 314 31.77 -11.44 29.45
CA THR A 314 32.56 -10.35 28.85
C THR A 314 33.86 -10.07 29.62
N LEU A 315 33.88 -10.32 30.94
CA LEU A 315 35.05 -10.11 31.81
C LEU A 315 36.01 -11.32 31.86
N GLN A 316 35.60 -12.50 31.38
CA GLN A 316 36.42 -13.72 31.40
C GLN A 316 37.66 -13.77 30.45
N PRO A 317 37.86 -12.91 29.43
CA PRO A 317 39.09 -12.97 28.62
C PRO A 317 40.31 -12.21 29.17
N VAL A 318 40.18 -11.43 30.26
CA VAL A 318 41.27 -10.51 30.67
C VAL A 318 42.20 -11.07 31.75
N THR A 319 41.85 -12.13 32.47
CA THR A 319 42.57 -12.56 33.68
C THR A 319 43.35 -13.88 33.60
N CYS A 320 43.49 -14.50 32.42
CA CYS A 320 44.23 -15.75 32.28
C CYS A 320 45.39 -15.68 31.26
N LYS A 321 46.34 -14.76 31.46
CA LYS A 321 47.74 -15.03 31.07
C LYS A 321 48.54 -15.24 32.34
N ALA A 322 48.66 -16.51 32.74
CA ALA A 322 49.49 -16.91 33.86
C ALA A 322 50.95 -16.48 33.60
N ILE A 323 51.46 -15.63 34.49
CA ILE A 323 52.89 -15.30 34.57
C ILE A 323 53.62 -16.59 34.96
N THR A 324 54.26 -17.23 33.99
CA THR A 324 55.19 -18.33 34.25
C THR A 324 56.46 -17.74 34.84
N LYS A 325 56.60 -17.79 36.17
CA LYS A 325 57.88 -17.51 36.84
C LYS A 325 58.91 -18.57 36.40
N LYS A 326 59.86 -18.19 35.54
CA LYS A 326 61.12 -18.92 35.40
C LYS A 326 61.92 -18.74 36.69
N ARG A 327 62.21 -19.83 37.39
CA ARG A 327 63.24 -19.88 38.43
C ARG A 327 64.60 -19.89 37.72
N LEU A 328 65.49 -18.98 38.12
CA LEU A 328 66.93 -19.00 37.84
C LEU A 328 67.62 -19.83 38.91
#